data_AF-A0A4V1UFI4-F1
#
_entry.id   AF-A0A4V1UFI4-F1
#
_cell.length_a   1.000
_cell.length_b   1.000
_cell.length_c   1.000
_cell.angle_alpha   90.00
_cell.angle_beta   90.00
_cell.angle_gamma   90.00
#
_symmetry.space_group_name_H-M   'P 1'
#
loop_
_entity.id
_entity.type
_entity.pdbx_description
1 polymer ?
#
loop_
_entity_poly.entity_id
_entity_poly.type
_entity_poly.pdbx_seq_one_letter_code
_entity_poly.pdbx_strand_id
1 'polypeptide(L)'
;ERFRPVNLYTGTDGAMYVLDMYRGIIQHKTYLTPYLKNEIRMRNLTLPLNCGRIYRIVPASGKRTETAVGTDPQNLVKLLSSENGTIRDLAQQTIIDLKAKEVAPSLRELLGGSNAVVATHALWTLEGLNMVTTEEVLSLLKSGNRMIRAQALAVIPSVISANNQSKIWPALTQLQNDSADAIKIALLLGSVRRFNPSAVSEISNNLLKTYPKSLFIADAIIGGAENREDALATAFRTKGDTTAIIYKRLEKLRKDIANKKNATQIDALTKMYPRGGKVFTTVCQTCHGSDGEGIQSLAPPLNKSNWVTGSPDQLSRIVLYGLTGPVDVNGKLYKAPEINGDMPGIGSNDEFNDEDIAQLMSFLRSAWSNKASKVSVADVQKVRKENKDRQKPFTMQELNSTK
;
A
#
# COMPACT_ATOMS: atom_id res chain seq x y z
N GLU A 1 -22.24 8.44 30.66
CA GLU A 1 -21.50 7.16 30.59
C GLU A 1 -21.72 6.35 29.30
N ARG A 2 -22.88 6.46 28.62
CA ARG A 2 -23.16 5.77 27.34
C ARG A 2 -23.12 6.68 26.10
N PHE A 3 -22.58 7.89 26.24
CA PHE A 3 -22.38 8.82 25.12
C PHE A 3 -20.99 8.56 24.51
N ARG A 4 -20.97 8.05 23.28
CA ARG A 4 -19.83 7.76 22.42
C ARG A 4 -20.09 8.39 21.04
N PRO A 5 -19.86 9.70 20.88
CA PRO A 5 -20.00 10.34 19.59
C PRO A 5 -19.02 9.70 18.60
N VAL A 6 -19.54 9.24 17.46
CA VAL A 6 -18.75 8.64 16.37
C VAL A 6 -18.60 9.58 15.19
N ASN A 7 -19.53 10.52 15.01
CA ASN A 7 -19.40 11.57 14.01
C ASN A 7 -20.22 12.82 14.33
N LEU A 8 -19.88 13.92 13.67
CA LEU A 8 -20.55 15.22 13.74
C LEU A 8 -20.89 15.70 12.33
N TYR A 9 -22.08 16.28 12.16
CA TYR A 9 -22.51 16.90 10.91
C TYR A 9 -23.14 18.26 11.17
N THR A 10 -22.99 19.18 10.25
CA THR A 10 -23.79 20.42 10.21
C THR A 10 -25.03 20.15 9.36
N GLY A 11 -26.23 20.45 9.85
CA GLY A 11 -27.47 20.36 9.08
C GLY A 11 -27.73 21.59 8.23
N THR A 12 -28.66 21.49 7.28
CA THR A 12 -29.15 22.63 6.47
C THR A 12 -29.91 23.68 7.29
N ASP A 13 -30.29 23.32 8.50
CA ASP A 13 -30.89 24.16 9.54
C ASP A 13 -29.86 24.86 10.45
N GLY A 14 -28.57 24.65 10.19
CA GLY A 14 -27.46 25.18 10.99
C GLY A 14 -27.25 24.46 12.32
N ALA A 15 -27.97 23.37 12.60
CA ALA A 15 -27.77 22.58 13.80
C ALA A 15 -26.55 21.66 13.67
N MET A 16 -25.89 21.36 14.79
CA MET A 16 -24.86 20.32 14.84
C MET A 16 -25.53 18.98 15.20
N TYR A 17 -25.52 18.04 14.27
CA TYR A 17 -26.01 16.69 14.46
C TYR A 17 -24.88 15.80 15.00
N VAL A 18 -25.09 15.16 16.14
CA VAL A 18 -24.15 14.20 16.72
C VAL A 18 -24.68 12.80 16.51
N LEU A 19 -23.93 11.99 15.76
CA LEU A 19 -24.16 10.55 15.70
C LEU A 19 -23.47 9.91 16.89
N ASP A 20 -24.27 9.32 17.78
CA ASP A 20 -23.82 8.72 19.01
C ASP A 20 -24.08 7.21 19.00
N MET A 21 -23.01 6.43 19.13
CA MET A 21 -23.10 4.99 19.37
C MET A 21 -23.43 4.78 20.85
N TYR A 22 -24.72 4.70 21.18
CA TYR A 22 -25.19 4.63 22.57
C TYR A 22 -24.75 3.36 23.28
N ARG A 23 -23.55 3.38 23.86
CA ARG A 23 -22.86 2.18 24.35
C ARG A 23 -21.97 2.48 25.56
N GLY A 24 -22.09 1.66 26.60
CA GLY A 24 -21.28 1.80 27.81
C GLY A 24 -19.83 1.37 27.62
N ILE A 25 -19.60 0.29 26.86
CA ILE A 25 -18.29 -0.38 26.76
C ILE A 25 -17.93 -0.63 25.29
N ILE A 26 -16.70 -0.24 24.91
CA ILE A 26 -16.14 -0.47 23.56
C ILE A 26 -15.06 -1.58 23.59
N GLN A 27 -14.50 -1.89 24.75
CA GLN A 27 -13.42 -2.86 24.87
C GLN A 27 -13.93 -4.31 24.86
N HIS A 28 -13.17 -5.19 24.21
CA HIS A 28 -13.46 -6.62 24.21
C HIS A 28 -13.23 -7.24 25.60
N LYS A 29 -14.07 -8.21 25.99
CA LYS A 29 -14.08 -8.83 27.32
C LYS A 29 -12.73 -9.42 27.77
N THR A 30 -11.90 -9.85 26.82
CA THR A 30 -10.57 -10.44 27.05
C THR A 30 -9.60 -9.45 27.68
N TYR A 31 -9.75 -8.15 27.42
CA TYR A 31 -8.82 -7.12 27.88
C TYR A 31 -9.32 -6.35 29.11
N LEU A 32 -10.43 -6.79 29.73
CA LEU A 32 -10.98 -6.13 30.92
C LEU A 32 -10.35 -6.66 32.21
N THR A 33 -9.80 -5.75 33.02
CA THR A 33 -9.32 -6.06 34.37
C THR A 33 -10.48 -6.43 35.32
N PRO A 34 -10.23 -7.16 36.42
CA PRO A 34 -11.27 -7.47 37.41
C PRO A 34 -12.00 -6.23 37.95
N TYR A 35 -11.26 -5.15 38.20
CA TYR A 35 -11.82 -3.86 38.61
C TYR A 35 -12.82 -3.31 37.57
N LEU A 36 -12.42 -3.24 36.30
CA LEU A 36 -13.30 -2.74 35.23
C LEU A 36 -14.54 -3.61 35.05
N LYS A 37 -14.41 -4.94 35.15
CA LYS A 37 -15.56 -5.87 35.12
C LYS A 37 -16.55 -5.57 36.24
N ASN A 38 -16.06 -5.24 37.44
CA ASN A 38 -16.90 -4.88 38.56
C ASN A 38 -17.64 -3.56 38.32
N GLU A 39 -16.94 -2.51 37.89
CA GLU A 39 -17.54 -1.21 37.54
C GLU A 39 -18.62 -1.34 36.47
N ILE A 40 -18.33 -2.12 35.42
CA ILE A 40 -19.26 -2.41 34.33
C ILE A 40 -20.56 -3.02 34.87
N ARG A 41 -20.43 -4.00 35.78
CA ARG A 41 -21.58 -4.71 36.36
C ARG A 41 -22.37 -3.77 37.27
N MET A 42 -21.69 -3.08 38.20
CA MET A 42 -22.35 -2.17 39.14
C MET A 42 -23.12 -1.05 38.46
N ARG A 43 -22.62 -0.56 37.31
CA ARG A 43 -23.23 0.54 36.53
C ARG A 43 -24.07 0.06 35.32
N ASN A 44 -24.26 -1.24 35.18
CA ASN A 44 -25.01 -1.90 34.10
C ASN A 44 -24.56 -1.53 32.67
N LEU A 45 -23.27 -1.26 32.45
CA LEU A 45 -22.75 -0.65 31.20
C LEU A 45 -22.71 -1.59 29.98
N THR A 46 -23.03 -2.88 30.16
CA THR A 46 -23.05 -3.88 29.08
C THR A 46 -24.16 -3.64 28.07
N LEU A 47 -25.32 -3.15 28.52
CA LEU A 47 -26.49 -2.92 27.67
C LEU A 47 -26.80 -1.41 27.55
N PRO A 48 -27.45 -0.99 26.46
CA PRO A 48 -27.77 -1.77 25.24
C PRO A 48 -26.58 -1.89 24.27
N LEU A 49 -26.66 -2.84 23.32
CA LEU A 49 -25.58 -3.12 22.34
C LEU A 49 -25.88 -2.66 20.90
N ASN A 50 -27.15 -2.35 20.58
CA ASN A 50 -27.62 -2.05 19.22
C ASN A 50 -28.43 -0.74 19.15
N CYS A 51 -28.09 0.22 19.99
CA CYS A 51 -28.77 1.51 20.01
C CYS A 51 -27.83 2.60 19.48
N GLY A 52 -28.41 3.52 18.72
CA GLY A 52 -27.78 4.77 18.34
C GLY A 52 -28.68 5.93 18.74
N ARG A 53 -28.09 7.12 18.89
CA ARG A 53 -28.83 8.37 19.10
C ARG A 53 -28.34 9.40 18.10
N ILE A 54 -29.26 10.21 17.60
CA ILE A 54 -28.94 11.40 16.82
C ILE A 54 -29.35 12.59 17.66
N TYR A 55 -28.36 13.34 18.13
CA TYR A 55 -28.62 14.60 18.82
C TYR A 55 -28.64 15.72 17.81
N ARG A 56 -29.68 16.54 17.83
CA ARG A 56 -29.71 17.81 17.12
C ARG A 56 -29.38 18.92 18.11
N ILE A 57 -28.15 19.43 18.07
CA ILE A 57 -27.66 20.48 18.95
C ILE A 57 -27.88 21.83 18.29
N VAL A 58 -28.50 22.74 19.03
CA VAL A 58 -28.94 24.04 18.55
C VAL A 58 -28.68 25.11 19.61
N PRO A 59 -28.44 26.37 19.21
CA PRO A 59 -28.33 27.48 20.15
C PRO A 59 -29.61 27.63 21.00
N ALA A 60 -29.43 27.95 22.28
CA ALA A 60 -30.53 28.20 23.21
C ALA A 60 -31.31 29.48 22.85
N SER A 61 -30.63 30.47 22.26
CA SER A 61 -31.20 31.73 21.75
C SER A 61 -30.56 32.10 20.41
N GLY A 62 -31.26 32.91 19.60
CA GLY A 62 -30.84 33.32 18.25
C GLY A 62 -31.76 32.79 17.14
N LYS A 63 -31.73 33.44 15.97
CA LYS A 63 -32.50 33.00 14.80
C LYS A 63 -31.86 31.78 14.16
N ARG A 64 -32.69 30.81 13.80
CA ARG A 64 -32.32 29.66 12.97
C ARG A 64 -32.89 29.89 11.58
N THR A 65 -32.08 29.68 10.56
CA THR A 65 -32.52 29.74 9.18
C THR A 65 -32.41 28.34 8.60
N GLU A 66 -33.55 27.68 8.46
CA GLU A 66 -33.62 26.46 7.66
C GLU A 66 -33.54 26.85 6.20
N THR A 67 -32.48 26.41 5.52
CA THR A 67 -32.33 26.66 4.09
C THR A 67 -32.66 25.38 3.35
N ALA A 68 -33.81 25.36 2.68
CA ALA A 68 -34.14 24.29 1.77
C ALA A 68 -33.24 24.38 0.54
N VAL A 69 -32.56 23.28 0.22
CA VAL A 69 -31.84 23.12 -1.04
C VAL A 69 -32.87 22.63 -2.07
N GLY A 70 -33.38 23.56 -2.88
CA GLY A 70 -34.33 23.26 -3.95
C GLY A 70 -33.66 22.71 -5.21
N THR A 71 -34.39 22.66 -6.33
CA THR A 71 -33.88 22.17 -7.62
C THR A 71 -33.73 23.26 -8.68
N ASP A 72 -33.98 24.53 -8.34
CA ASP A 72 -33.80 25.65 -9.28
C ASP A 72 -32.30 25.93 -9.50
N PRO A 73 -31.76 25.73 -10.71
CA PRO A 73 -30.33 25.80 -10.95
C PRO A 73 -29.71 27.15 -10.60
N GLN A 74 -30.40 28.26 -10.89
CA GLN A 74 -29.86 29.60 -10.63
C GLN A 74 -29.81 29.92 -9.13
N ASN A 75 -30.82 29.48 -8.37
CA ASN A 75 -30.78 29.57 -6.91
C ASN A 75 -29.69 28.67 -6.32
N LEU A 76 -29.48 27.47 -6.86
CA LEU A 76 -28.42 26.55 -6.42
C LEU A 76 -27.02 27.18 -6.57
N VAL A 77 -26.74 27.92 -7.65
CA VAL A 77 -25.47 28.65 -7.80
C VAL A 77 -25.26 29.65 -6.67
N LYS A 78 -26.31 30.38 -6.25
CA LYS A 78 -26.22 31.32 -5.12
C LYS A 78 -25.86 30.60 -3.82
N LEU A 79 -26.39 29.40 -3.62
CA LEU A 79 -26.14 28.58 -2.43
C LEU A 79 -24.68 28.08 -2.33
N LEU A 80 -23.91 28.07 -3.43
CA LEU A 80 -22.46 27.80 -3.38
C LEU A 80 -21.67 28.85 -2.58
N SER A 81 -22.26 30.03 -2.34
CA SER A 81 -21.70 31.07 -1.47
C SER A 81 -22.22 31.02 -0.03
N SER A 82 -23.01 30.03 0.35
CA SER A 82 -23.52 29.88 1.71
C SER A 82 -22.38 29.75 2.73
N GLU A 83 -22.55 30.30 3.93
CA GLU A 83 -21.61 30.09 5.04
C GLU A 83 -21.65 28.64 5.54
N ASN A 84 -22.77 27.93 5.34
CA ASN A 84 -22.95 26.54 5.74
C ASN A 84 -22.40 25.57 4.67
N GLY A 85 -21.38 24.80 5.03
CA GLY A 85 -20.74 23.82 4.14
C GLY A 85 -21.70 22.78 3.57
N THR A 86 -22.62 22.27 4.39
CA THR A 86 -23.60 21.27 3.95
C THR A 86 -24.52 21.81 2.86
N ILE A 87 -24.89 23.10 2.94
CA ILE A 87 -25.69 23.76 1.90
C ILE A 87 -24.89 23.85 0.60
N ARG A 88 -23.61 24.24 0.67
CA ARG A 88 -22.75 24.32 -0.52
C ARG A 88 -22.56 22.95 -1.18
N ASP A 89 -22.28 21.92 -0.38
CA ASP A 89 -22.08 20.54 -0.85
C ASP A 89 -23.35 20.00 -1.53
N LEU A 90 -24.51 20.15 -0.89
CA LEU A 90 -25.79 19.74 -1.46
C LEU A 90 -26.14 20.53 -2.71
N ALA A 91 -25.86 21.84 -2.75
CA ALA A 91 -26.13 22.65 -3.93
C ALA A 91 -25.25 22.25 -5.11
N GLN A 92 -23.94 22.04 -4.90
CA GLN A 92 -23.02 21.52 -5.92
C GLN A 92 -23.48 20.15 -6.42
N GLN A 93 -23.78 19.22 -5.51
CA GLN A 93 -24.28 17.89 -5.86
C GLN A 93 -25.54 17.99 -6.72
N THR A 94 -26.52 18.80 -6.29
CA THR A 94 -27.80 18.95 -6.99
C THR A 94 -27.61 19.53 -8.39
N ILE A 95 -26.73 20.54 -8.57
CA ILE A 95 -26.42 21.09 -9.89
C ILE A 95 -25.88 20.01 -10.84
N ILE A 96 -24.95 19.17 -10.34
CA ILE A 96 -24.32 18.10 -11.12
C ILE A 96 -25.35 17.01 -11.46
N ASP A 97 -26.14 16.57 -10.48
CA ASP A 97 -27.17 15.53 -10.65
C ASP A 97 -28.23 15.95 -11.67
N LEU A 98 -28.62 17.24 -11.65
CA LEU A 98 -29.53 17.83 -12.65
C LEU A 98 -28.87 18.05 -14.02
N LYS A 99 -27.55 17.92 -14.13
CA LYS A 99 -26.77 18.23 -15.34
C LYS A 99 -27.05 19.65 -15.86
N ALA A 100 -27.23 20.60 -14.95
CA ALA A 100 -27.67 21.97 -15.25
C ALA A 100 -26.55 22.81 -15.90
N LYS A 101 -26.21 22.51 -17.16
CA LYS A 101 -25.12 23.16 -17.89
C LYS A 101 -25.36 24.64 -18.17
N GLU A 102 -26.61 25.06 -18.18
CA GLU A 102 -27.04 26.45 -18.36
C GLU A 102 -26.49 27.40 -17.29
N VAL A 103 -26.09 26.88 -16.12
CA VAL A 103 -25.52 27.71 -15.04
C VAL A 103 -24.03 28.01 -15.20
N ALA A 104 -23.37 27.46 -16.22
CA ALA A 104 -21.93 27.63 -16.41
C ALA A 104 -21.46 29.10 -16.47
N PRO A 105 -22.18 30.06 -17.09
CA PRO A 105 -21.80 31.47 -17.03
C PRO A 105 -21.71 32.00 -15.59
N SER A 106 -22.72 31.71 -14.77
CA SER A 106 -22.76 32.14 -13.36
C SER A 106 -21.69 31.45 -12.52
N LEU A 107 -21.38 30.18 -12.78
CA LEU A 107 -20.26 29.49 -12.13
C LEU A 107 -18.90 30.12 -12.49
N ARG A 108 -18.72 30.58 -13.72
CA ARG A 108 -17.48 31.25 -14.14
C ARG A 108 -17.29 32.61 -13.48
N GLU A 109 -18.36 33.35 -13.22
CA GLU A 109 -18.29 34.58 -12.42
C GLU A 109 -17.75 34.30 -11.00
N LEU A 110 -18.17 33.18 -10.39
CA LEU A 110 -17.69 32.76 -9.08
C LEU A 110 -16.21 32.36 -9.06
N LEU A 111 -15.64 31.88 -10.18
CA LEU A 111 -14.21 31.58 -10.28
C LEU A 111 -13.32 32.82 -10.13
N GLY A 112 -13.81 33.98 -10.56
CA GLY A 112 -13.08 35.25 -10.49
C GLY A 112 -13.07 35.91 -9.11
N GLY A 113 -13.82 35.38 -8.14
CA GLY A 113 -13.96 35.94 -6.80
C GLY A 113 -12.72 35.76 -5.91
N SER A 114 -12.65 36.52 -4.82
CA SER A 114 -11.57 36.42 -3.82
C SER A 114 -11.76 35.27 -2.82
N ASN A 115 -12.99 34.73 -2.70
CA ASN A 115 -13.30 33.66 -1.77
C ASN A 115 -12.92 32.29 -2.36
N ALA A 116 -11.84 31.70 -1.85
CA ALA A 116 -11.33 30.42 -2.32
C ALA A 116 -12.32 29.26 -2.17
N VAL A 117 -13.17 29.26 -1.14
CA VAL A 117 -14.17 28.20 -0.92
C VAL A 117 -15.22 28.24 -2.04
N VAL A 118 -15.71 29.43 -2.37
CA VAL A 118 -16.70 29.62 -3.43
C VAL A 118 -16.11 29.28 -4.80
N ALA A 119 -14.89 29.75 -5.08
CA ALA A 119 -14.18 29.40 -6.31
C ALA A 119 -13.93 27.88 -6.43
N THR A 120 -13.66 27.21 -5.31
CA THR A 120 -13.51 25.74 -5.27
C THR A 120 -14.81 25.05 -5.68
N HIS A 121 -15.94 25.41 -5.06
CA HIS A 121 -17.23 24.82 -5.42
C HIS A 121 -17.58 25.10 -6.89
N ALA A 122 -17.38 26.33 -7.37
CA ALA A 122 -17.63 26.67 -8.76
C ALA A 122 -16.78 25.84 -9.74
N LEU A 123 -15.48 25.69 -9.45
CA LEU A 123 -14.55 24.90 -10.28
C LEU A 123 -14.95 23.43 -10.36
N TRP A 124 -15.22 22.80 -9.22
CA TRP A 124 -15.61 21.38 -9.18
C TRP A 124 -17.04 21.13 -9.66
N THR A 125 -17.92 22.13 -9.59
CA THR A 125 -19.24 22.07 -10.26
C THR A 125 -19.07 22.10 -11.78
N LEU A 126 -18.23 23.00 -12.31
CA LEU A 126 -17.90 23.04 -13.74
C LEU A 126 -17.23 21.74 -14.21
N GLU A 127 -16.32 21.18 -13.42
CA GLU A 127 -15.69 19.90 -13.72
C GLU A 127 -16.70 18.75 -13.72
N GLY A 128 -17.56 18.64 -12.71
CA GLY A 128 -18.61 17.62 -12.65
C GLY A 128 -19.63 17.71 -13.80
N LEU A 129 -19.84 18.91 -14.34
CA LEU A 129 -20.65 19.15 -15.55
C LEU A 129 -19.88 18.88 -16.86
N ASN A 130 -18.58 18.58 -16.80
CA ASN A 130 -17.64 18.48 -17.92
C ASN A 130 -17.55 19.78 -18.75
N MET A 131 -17.48 20.93 -18.06
CA MET A 131 -17.51 22.27 -18.66
C MET A 131 -16.29 23.14 -18.32
N VAL A 132 -15.36 22.63 -17.51
CA VAL A 132 -14.13 23.34 -17.16
C VAL A 132 -13.16 23.34 -18.34
N THR A 133 -12.49 24.47 -18.55
CA THR A 133 -11.60 24.71 -19.70
C THR A 133 -10.14 24.83 -19.28
N THR A 134 -9.22 24.59 -20.21
CA THR A 134 -7.79 24.75 -19.94
C THR A 134 -7.44 26.21 -19.60
N GLU A 135 -8.06 27.17 -20.28
CA GLU A 135 -7.84 28.60 -20.10
C GLU A 135 -8.24 29.07 -18.68
N GLU A 136 -9.37 28.57 -18.16
CA GLU A 136 -9.79 28.83 -16.78
C GLU A 136 -8.78 28.27 -15.78
N VAL A 137 -8.33 27.02 -15.98
CA VAL A 137 -7.32 26.39 -15.11
C VAL A 137 -6.02 27.19 -15.13
N LEU A 138 -5.53 27.58 -16.30
CA LEU A 138 -4.31 28.39 -16.44
C LEU A 138 -4.46 29.77 -15.80
N SER A 139 -5.65 30.36 -15.81
CA SER A 139 -5.94 31.62 -15.11
C SER A 139 -5.86 31.42 -13.58
N LEU A 140 -6.50 30.38 -13.05
CA LEU A 140 -6.52 30.09 -11.62
C LEU A 140 -5.14 29.72 -11.07
N LEU A 141 -4.27 29.09 -11.87
CA LEU A 141 -2.87 28.84 -11.50
C LEU A 141 -2.06 30.12 -11.25
N LYS A 142 -2.49 31.27 -11.81
CA LYS A 142 -1.87 32.58 -11.58
C LYS A 142 -2.40 33.28 -10.33
N SER A 143 -3.37 32.70 -9.62
CA SER A 143 -3.97 33.31 -8.43
C SER A 143 -2.94 33.51 -7.32
N GLY A 144 -2.98 34.66 -6.66
CA GLY A 144 -2.22 34.89 -5.43
C GLY A 144 -2.65 33.97 -4.28
N ASN A 145 -3.84 33.38 -4.35
CA ASN A 145 -4.37 32.49 -3.33
C ASN A 145 -3.92 31.03 -3.55
N ARG A 146 -3.09 30.53 -2.61
CA ARG A 146 -2.55 29.15 -2.64
C ARG A 146 -3.60 28.05 -2.65
N MET A 147 -4.80 28.30 -2.10
CA MET A 147 -5.90 27.33 -2.09
C MET A 147 -6.52 27.22 -3.48
N ILE A 148 -6.72 28.36 -4.17
CA ILE A 148 -7.21 28.37 -5.54
C ILE A 148 -6.22 27.67 -6.48
N ARG A 149 -4.92 27.97 -6.36
CA ARG A 149 -3.88 27.27 -7.13
C ARG A 149 -3.88 25.76 -6.85
N ALA A 150 -4.14 25.35 -5.62
CA ALA A 150 -4.23 23.94 -5.27
C ALA A 150 -5.35 23.22 -6.02
N GLN A 151 -6.53 23.82 -6.08
CA GLN A 151 -7.68 23.26 -6.81
C GLN A 151 -7.43 23.27 -8.32
N ALA A 152 -6.84 24.34 -8.84
CA ALA A 152 -6.44 24.42 -10.23
C ALA A 152 -5.43 23.33 -10.62
N LEU A 153 -4.45 23.01 -9.77
CA LEU A 153 -3.53 21.89 -10.00
C LEU A 153 -4.27 20.53 -9.96
N ALA A 154 -5.18 20.35 -9.01
CA ALA A 154 -5.92 19.10 -8.83
C ALA A 154 -6.88 18.79 -9.97
N VAL A 155 -7.43 19.82 -10.64
CA VAL A 155 -8.37 19.66 -11.76
C VAL A 155 -7.68 19.44 -13.11
N ILE A 156 -6.35 19.62 -13.22
CA ILE A 156 -5.60 19.42 -14.48
C ILE A 156 -5.91 18.08 -15.17
N PRO A 157 -6.01 16.92 -14.49
CA PRO A 157 -6.27 15.64 -15.13
C PRO A 157 -7.57 15.59 -15.96
N SER A 158 -8.57 16.41 -15.64
CA SER A 158 -9.84 16.46 -16.38
C SER A 158 -9.76 17.33 -17.65
N VAL A 159 -8.80 18.26 -17.73
CA VAL A 159 -8.64 19.17 -18.89
C VAL A 159 -7.46 18.85 -19.79
N ILE A 160 -6.41 18.21 -19.27
CA ILE A 160 -5.19 17.98 -20.06
C ILE A 160 -5.47 17.01 -21.22
N SER A 161 -4.95 17.36 -22.40
CA SER A 161 -5.07 16.58 -23.63
C SER A 161 -3.81 16.73 -24.47
N ALA A 162 -3.67 15.90 -25.52
CA ALA A 162 -2.58 16.02 -26.49
C ALA A 162 -2.51 17.42 -27.13
N ASN A 163 -3.66 18.10 -27.28
CA ASN A 163 -3.77 19.37 -27.99
C ASN A 163 -3.44 20.60 -27.12
N ASN A 164 -3.55 20.49 -25.80
CA ASN A 164 -3.40 21.64 -24.90
C ASN A 164 -2.23 21.50 -23.90
N GLN A 165 -1.61 20.32 -23.81
CA GLN A 165 -0.56 20.06 -22.84
C GLN A 165 0.65 21.00 -22.94
N SER A 166 0.94 21.53 -24.14
CA SER A 166 2.01 22.49 -24.38
C SER A 166 1.83 23.80 -23.59
N LYS A 167 0.59 24.15 -23.21
CA LYS A 167 0.28 25.31 -22.36
C LYS A 167 0.39 24.99 -20.87
N ILE A 168 0.18 23.74 -20.47
CA ILE A 168 0.11 23.32 -19.06
C ILE A 168 1.51 23.10 -18.47
N TRP A 169 2.40 22.43 -19.19
CA TRP A 169 3.75 22.13 -18.69
C TRP A 169 4.54 23.39 -18.25
N PRO A 170 4.54 24.50 -19.03
CA PRO A 170 5.21 25.72 -18.59
C PRO A 170 4.65 26.29 -17.28
N ALA A 171 3.33 26.22 -17.07
CA ALA A 171 2.69 26.68 -15.84
C ALA A 171 3.11 25.84 -14.62
N LEU A 172 3.22 24.51 -14.79
CA LEU A 172 3.73 23.62 -13.74
C LEU A 172 5.19 23.94 -13.40
N THR A 173 6.03 24.12 -14.42
CA THR A 173 7.44 24.48 -14.24
C THR A 173 7.60 25.81 -13.51
N GLN A 174 6.75 26.81 -13.79
CA GLN A 174 6.80 28.10 -13.11
C GLN A 174 6.45 28.01 -11.62
N LEU A 175 5.48 27.16 -11.27
CA LEU A 175 4.98 27.01 -9.89
C LEU A 175 5.84 26.06 -9.03
N GLN A 176 6.73 25.26 -9.63
CA GLN A 176 7.47 24.21 -8.92
C GLN A 176 8.41 24.73 -7.82
N ASN A 177 8.72 26.03 -7.78
CA ASN A 177 9.60 26.65 -6.78
C ASN A 177 8.86 27.11 -5.52
N ASP A 178 7.52 27.13 -5.52
CA ASP A 178 6.72 27.31 -4.30
C ASP A 178 6.56 25.96 -3.60
N SER A 179 6.99 25.87 -2.34
CA SER A 179 6.99 24.58 -1.62
C SER A 179 5.61 23.94 -1.45
N ALA A 180 4.54 24.76 -1.36
CA ALA A 180 3.18 24.24 -1.21
C ALA A 180 2.64 23.72 -2.54
N ASP A 181 2.98 24.37 -3.65
CA ASP A 181 2.56 23.93 -4.99
C ASP A 181 3.43 22.78 -5.50
N ALA A 182 4.72 22.74 -5.15
CA ALA A 182 5.65 21.65 -5.46
C ALA A 182 5.12 20.26 -5.07
N ILE A 183 4.55 20.13 -3.87
CA ILE A 183 3.98 18.86 -3.39
C ILE A 183 2.76 18.45 -4.25
N LYS A 184 1.89 19.41 -4.57
CA LYS A 184 0.69 19.17 -5.38
C LYS A 184 1.05 18.80 -6.82
N ILE A 185 2.06 19.48 -7.38
CA ILE A 185 2.64 19.14 -8.68
C ILE A 185 3.18 17.71 -8.64
N ALA A 186 4.00 17.37 -7.64
CA ALA A 186 4.53 16.01 -7.49
C ALA A 186 3.42 14.94 -7.47
N LEU A 187 2.31 15.19 -6.78
CA LEU A 187 1.15 14.29 -6.74
C LEU A 187 0.45 14.19 -8.10
N LEU A 188 0.33 15.31 -8.82
CA LEU A 188 -0.28 15.38 -10.14
C LEU A 188 0.49 14.57 -11.20
N LEU A 189 1.83 14.62 -11.17
CA LEU A 189 2.70 14.12 -12.25
C LEU A 189 2.39 12.68 -12.69
N GLY A 190 2.04 11.79 -11.76
CA GLY A 190 1.69 10.40 -12.07
C GLY A 190 0.49 10.30 -13.01
N SER A 191 -0.57 11.06 -12.71
CA SER A 191 -1.85 11.04 -13.46
C SER A 191 -1.74 11.63 -14.87
N VAL A 192 -0.82 12.56 -15.09
CA VAL A 192 -0.65 13.28 -16.36
C VAL A 192 0.51 12.77 -17.22
N ARG A 193 1.23 11.75 -16.74
CA ARG A 193 2.42 11.21 -17.42
C ARG A 193 2.18 10.78 -18.86
N ARG A 194 1.00 10.23 -19.17
CA ARG A 194 0.66 9.74 -20.52
C ARG A 194 0.76 10.81 -21.61
N PHE A 195 0.64 12.09 -21.24
CA PHE A 195 0.68 13.19 -22.20
C PHE A 195 2.12 13.61 -22.53
N ASN A 196 3.02 13.63 -21.55
CA ASN A 196 4.43 13.94 -21.75
C ASN A 196 5.34 13.28 -20.69
N PRO A 197 5.80 12.03 -20.92
CA PRO A 197 6.67 11.33 -19.98
C PRO A 197 8.00 12.04 -19.73
N SER A 198 8.51 12.79 -20.72
CA SER A 198 9.76 13.54 -20.63
C SER A 198 9.61 14.74 -19.69
N ALA A 199 8.58 15.56 -19.87
CA ALA A 199 8.30 16.70 -18.97
C ALA A 199 8.05 16.25 -17.53
N VAL A 200 7.34 15.12 -17.33
CA VAL A 200 7.17 14.54 -16.00
C VAL A 200 8.51 14.18 -15.36
N SER A 201 9.41 13.58 -16.13
CA SER A 201 10.73 13.16 -15.63
C SER A 201 11.61 14.38 -15.32
N GLU A 202 11.53 15.43 -16.13
CA GLU A 202 12.21 16.71 -15.92
C GLU A 202 11.73 17.40 -14.63
N ILE A 203 10.42 17.61 -14.49
CA ILE A 203 9.83 18.26 -13.31
C ILE A 203 10.11 17.44 -12.05
N SER A 204 9.99 16.11 -12.11
CA SER A 204 10.33 15.23 -10.97
C SER A 204 11.79 15.44 -10.52
N ASN A 205 12.71 15.52 -11.47
CA ASN A 205 14.12 15.75 -11.18
C ASN A 205 14.37 17.14 -10.58
N ASN A 206 13.72 18.16 -11.12
CA ASN A 206 13.81 19.53 -10.61
C ASN A 206 13.28 19.61 -9.17
N LEU A 207 12.11 19.04 -8.90
CA LEU A 207 11.52 19.00 -7.55
C LEU A 207 12.43 18.29 -6.54
N LEU A 208 13.04 17.15 -6.92
CA LEU A 208 13.94 16.43 -6.02
C LEU A 208 15.28 17.14 -5.81
N LYS A 209 15.74 17.90 -6.80
CA LYS A 209 16.94 18.75 -6.67
C LYS A 209 16.66 19.96 -5.78
N THR A 210 15.50 20.59 -5.94
CA THR A 210 15.10 21.77 -5.16
C THR A 210 14.72 21.41 -3.72
N TYR A 211 14.09 20.25 -3.51
CA TYR A 211 13.61 19.80 -2.21
C TYR A 211 14.13 18.40 -1.81
N PRO A 212 15.46 18.20 -1.74
CA PRO A 212 16.06 16.88 -1.54
C PRO A 212 15.73 16.24 -0.17
N LYS A 213 15.32 17.07 0.80
CA LYS A 213 14.94 16.66 2.16
C LYS A 213 13.42 16.48 2.34
N SER A 214 12.61 16.76 1.33
CA SER A 214 11.16 16.67 1.44
C SER A 214 10.66 15.23 1.30
N LEU A 215 10.22 14.64 2.41
CA LEU A 215 9.58 13.32 2.42
C LEU A 215 8.30 13.32 1.58
N PHE A 216 7.52 14.40 1.62
CA PHE A 216 6.24 14.49 0.92
C PHE A 216 6.41 14.51 -0.61
N ILE A 217 7.42 15.22 -1.12
CA ILE A 217 7.70 15.25 -2.57
C ILE A 217 8.22 13.89 -3.05
N ALA A 218 9.13 13.28 -2.29
CA ALA A 218 9.60 11.93 -2.59
C ALA A 218 8.44 10.93 -2.66
N ASP A 219 7.54 10.97 -1.66
CA ASP A 219 6.37 10.09 -1.60
C ASP A 219 5.37 10.34 -2.72
N ALA A 220 5.12 11.59 -3.05
CA ALA A 220 4.22 11.94 -4.14
C ALA A 220 4.74 11.41 -5.49
N ILE A 221 6.05 11.55 -5.77
CA ILE A 221 6.67 11.02 -6.99
C ILE A 221 6.65 9.49 -7.01
N ILE A 222 6.96 8.84 -5.87
CA ILE A 222 6.91 7.38 -5.75
C ILE A 222 5.47 6.86 -5.93
N GLY A 223 4.48 7.51 -5.30
CA GLY A 223 3.07 7.15 -5.41
C GLY A 223 2.54 7.28 -6.84
N GLY A 224 3.07 8.24 -7.61
CA GLY A 224 2.79 8.39 -9.04
C GLY A 224 3.57 7.42 -9.95
N ALA A 225 4.31 6.44 -9.41
CA ALA A 225 5.16 5.51 -10.16
C ALA A 225 4.67 4.05 -10.12
N GLU A 226 3.37 3.84 -9.90
CA GLU A 226 2.75 2.51 -9.93
C GLU A 226 3.19 1.70 -11.16
N ASN A 227 3.64 0.46 -10.93
CA ASN A 227 4.20 -0.48 -11.92
C ASN A 227 5.48 0.00 -12.61
N ARG A 228 6.13 1.05 -12.09
CA ARG A 228 7.36 1.66 -12.61
C ARG A 228 8.40 1.90 -11.51
N GLU A 229 8.25 1.24 -10.36
CA GLU A 229 9.10 1.39 -9.20
C GLU A 229 10.55 0.98 -9.52
N ASP A 230 10.74 -0.13 -10.24
CA ASP A 230 12.06 -0.61 -10.67
C ASP A 230 12.72 0.33 -11.70
N ALA A 231 11.94 0.87 -12.63
CA ALA A 231 12.42 1.85 -13.61
C ALA A 231 12.85 3.15 -12.91
N LEU A 232 12.05 3.62 -11.96
CA LEU A 232 12.36 4.79 -11.14
C LEU A 232 13.62 4.55 -10.29
N ALA A 233 13.76 3.37 -9.68
CA ALA A 233 14.92 3.02 -8.86
C ALA A 233 16.20 2.96 -9.69
N THR A 234 16.12 2.39 -10.90
CA THR A 234 17.22 2.35 -11.85
C THR A 234 17.67 3.76 -12.23
N ALA A 235 16.71 4.66 -12.52
CA ALA A 235 17.00 6.04 -12.88
C ALA A 235 17.67 6.86 -11.76
N PHE A 236 17.43 6.51 -10.49
CA PHE A 236 18.15 7.13 -9.36
C PHE A 236 19.51 6.47 -9.09
N ARG A 237 19.60 5.15 -9.23
CA ARG A 237 20.86 4.42 -9.07
C ARG A 237 21.93 4.92 -10.03
N THR A 238 21.58 5.18 -11.29
CA THR A 238 22.52 5.71 -12.30
C THR A 238 23.02 7.11 -11.98
N LYS A 239 22.32 7.88 -11.13
CA LYS A 239 22.75 9.22 -10.67
C LYS A 239 23.73 9.17 -9.49
N GLY A 240 23.94 8.01 -8.87
CA GLY A 240 24.95 7.79 -7.83
C GLY A 240 24.59 8.24 -6.41
N ASP A 241 23.48 8.96 -6.19
CA ASP A 241 23.06 9.38 -4.85
C ASP A 241 22.16 8.33 -4.18
N THR A 242 22.78 7.31 -3.58
CA THR A 242 22.10 6.28 -2.77
C THR A 242 21.67 6.79 -1.40
N THR A 243 22.04 8.02 -1.03
CA THR A 243 21.71 8.62 0.27
C THR A 243 20.46 9.48 0.21
N ALA A 244 20.05 9.90 -0.99
CA ALA A 244 18.84 10.64 -1.25
C ALA A 244 17.61 9.99 -0.59
N ILE A 245 16.75 10.82 0.00
CA ILE A 245 15.52 10.37 0.67
C ILE A 245 14.68 9.52 -0.28
N ILE A 246 14.50 9.95 -1.53
CA ILE A 246 13.71 9.21 -2.51
C ILE A 246 14.26 7.81 -2.76
N TYR A 247 15.58 7.64 -2.86
CA TYR A 247 16.18 6.33 -3.08
C TYR A 247 15.92 5.39 -1.91
N LYS A 248 16.17 5.84 -0.67
CA LYS A 248 15.91 5.04 0.54
C LYS A 248 14.44 4.63 0.65
N ARG A 249 13.54 5.55 0.35
CA ARG A 249 12.09 5.30 0.36
C ARG A 249 11.66 4.31 -0.70
N LEU A 250 12.20 4.45 -1.90
CA LEU A 250 11.89 3.58 -3.03
C LEU A 250 12.43 2.16 -2.81
N GLU A 251 13.66 2.01 -2.30
CA GLU A 251 14.20 0.69 -1.95
C GLU A 251 13.39 0.01 -0.85
N LYS A 252 12.98 0.77 0.18
CA LYS A 252 12.07 0.23 1.20
C LYS A 252 10.74 -0.23 0.59
N LEU A 253 10.12 0.58 -0.28
CA LEU A 253 8.88 0.21 -0.95
C LEU A 253 9.05 -1.06 -1.79
N ARG A 254 10.12 -1.15 -2.59
CA ARG A 254 10.42 -2.33 -3.42
C ARG A 254 10.58 -3.59 -2.57
N LYS A 255 11.27 -3.48 -1.43
CA LYS A 255 11.37 -4.58 -0.45
C LYS A 255 10.01 -4.95 0.12
N ASP A 256 9.19 -3.97 0.48
CA ASP A 256 7.84 -4.20 1.02
C ASP A 256 6.93 -4.89 -0.03
N ILE A 257 6.99 -4.49 -1.31
CA ILE A 257 6.29 -5.13 -2.43
C ILE A 257 6.76 -6.58 -2.61
N ALA A 258 8.08 -6.81 -2.65
CA ALA A 258 8.65 -8.14 -2.79
C ALA A 258 8.25 -9.06 -1.62
N ASN A 259 8.32 -8.56 -0.40
CA ASN A 259 7.90 -9.28 0.80
C ASN A 259 6.41 -9.63 0.76
N LYS A 260 5.55 -8.69 0.34
CA LYS A 260 4.10 -8.93 0.23
C LYS A 260 3.78 -9.97 -0.84
N LYS A 261 4.49 -9.94 -1.97
CA LYS A 261 4.37 -10.94 -3.03
C LYS A 261 4.79 -12.32 -2.54
N ASN A 262 5.94 -12.41 -1.89
CA ASN A 262 6.44 -13.65 -1.29
C ASN A 262 5.47 -14.19 -0.23
N ALA A 263 4.96 -13.34 0.67
CA ALA A 263 3.99 -13.77 1.69
C ALA A 263 2.71 -14.36 1.06
N THR A 264 2.19 -13.73 0.00
CA THR A 264 1.03 -14.25 -0.75
C THR A 264 1.32 -15.60 -1.40
N GLN A 265 2.50 -15.76 -1.99
CA GLN A 265 2.94 -17.03 -2.59
C GLN A 265 3.10 -18.12 -1.53
N ILE A 266 3.73 -17.81 -0.39
CA ILE A 266 3.93 -18.76 0.71
C ILE A 266 2.58 -19.19 1.32
N ASP A 267 1.61 -18.28 1.46
CA ASP A 267 0.24 -18.63 1.90
C ASP A 267 -0.42 -19.62 0.93
N ALA A 268 -0.33 -19.36 -0.38
CA ALA A 268 -0.85 -20.28 -1.40
C ALA A 268 -0.15 -21.65 -1.38
N LEU A 269 1.17 -21.67 -1.21
CA LEU A 269 1.95 -22.90 -1.12
C LEU A 269 1.66 -23.69 0.16
N THR A 270 1.43 -23.01 1.29
CA THR A 270 1.05 -23.66 2.54
C THR A 270 -0.33 -24.31 2.43
N LYS A 271 -1.24 -23.74 1.63
CA LYS A 271 -2.52 -24.39 1.32
C LYS A 271 -2.35 -25.61 0.39
N MET A 272 -1.41 -25.55 -0.54
CA MET A 272 -1.12 -26.65 -1.48
C MET A 272 -0.34 -27.81 -0.84
N TYR A 273 0.59 -27.50 0.07
CA TYR A 273 1.47 -28.43 0.78
C TYR A 273 1.38 -28.20 2.29
N PRO A 274 0.21 -28.47 2.93
CA PRO A 274 -0.04 -28.09 4.32
C PRO A 274 0.92 -28.76 5.30
N ARG A 275 1.31 -30.02 5.05
CA ARG A 275 2.31 -30.70 5.86
C ARG A 275 3.70 -30.17 5.57
N GLY A 276 4.05 -30.00 4.30
CA GLY A 276 5.35 -29.46 3.89
C GLY A 276 5.65 -28.08 4.48
N GLY A 277 4.69 -27.16 4.43
CA GLY A 277 4.82 -25.83 5.04
C GLY A 277 4.98 -25.91 6.56
N LYS A 278 4.23 -26.80 7.24
CA LYS A 278 4.36 -27.01 8.69
C LYS A 278 5.75 -27.54 9.06
N VAL A 279 6.26 -28.55 8.35
CA VAL A 279 7.61 -29.10 8.59
C VAL A 279 8.68 -28.02 8.37
N PHE A 280 8.56 -27.22 7.32
CA PHE A 280 9.46 -26.10 7.08
C PHE A 280 9.49 -25.13 8.26
N THR A 281 8.32 -24.66 8.71
CA THR A 281 8.23 -23.69 9.82
C THR A 281 8.74 -24.25 11.14
N THR A 282 8.54 -25.54 11.42
CA THR A 282 8.94 -26.14 12.71
C THR A 282 10.40 -26.59 12.73
N VAL A 283 10.97 -27.01 11.59
CA VAL A 283 12.29 -27.65 11.56
C VAL A 283 13.33 -26.83 10.79
N CYS A 284 12.98 -26.32 9.62
CA CYS A 284 13.96 -25.72 8.71
C CYS A 284 14.14 -24.21 8.93
N GLN A 285 13.05 -23.51 9.26
CA GLN A 285 12.99 -22.05 9.32
C GLN A 285 13.96 -21.45 10.35
N THR A 286 14.19 -22.12 11.47
CA THR A 286 15.06 -21.63 12.55
C THR A 286 16.49 -21.37 12.09
N CYS A 287 16.98 -22.15 11.13
CA CYS A 287 18.33 -21.99 10.58
C CYS A 287 18.32 -21.29 9.22
N HIS A 288 17.34 -21.59 8.36
CA HIS A 288 17.30 -21.07 6.98
C HIS A 288 16.51 -19.76 6.80
N GLY A 289 15.87 -19.26 7.86
CA GLY A 289 15.03 -18.06 7.82
C GLY A 289 13.66 -18.29 7.18
N SER A 290 12.68 -17.44 7.49
CA SER A 290 11.33 -17.52 6.90
C SER A 290 11.30 -17.14 5.40
N ASP A 291 12.27 -16.35 4.97
CA ASP A 291 12.48 -15.94 3.58
C ASP A 291 13.41 -16.88 2.80
N GLY A 292 13.97 -17.90 3.46
CA GLY A 292 14.86 -18.88 2.83
C GLY A 292 16.21 -18.30 2.41
N GLU A 293 16.57 -17.10 2.85
CA GLU A 293 17.85 -16.46 2.52
C GLU A 293 19.02 -16.98 3.37
N GLY A 294 18.73 -17.87 4.33
CA GLY A 294 19.70 -18.33 5.30
C GLY A 294 19.89 -17.32 6.44
N ILE A 295 20.44 -17.80 7.55
CA ILE A 295 20.84 -16.93 8.67
C ILE A 295 22.36 -17.04 8.78
N GLN A 296 23.02 -15.88 8.82
CA GLN A 296 24.46 -15.78 8.98
C GLN A 296 24.92 -16.65 10.17
N SER A 297 26.00 -17.42 9.97
CA SER A 297 26.54 -18.37 10.95
C SER A 297 25.69 -19.61 11.25
N LEU A 298 24.47 -19.73 10.73
CA LEU A 298 23.62 -20.90 10.94
C LEU A 298 23.45 -21.78 9.71
N ALA A 299 22.99 -21.22 8.58
CA ALA A 299 22.72 -22.03 7.39
C ALA A 299 22.74 -21.22 6.09
N PRO A 300 23.07 -21.88 4.96
CA PRO A 300 23.06 -21.24 3.65
C PRO A 300 21.61 -20.98 3.15
N PRO A 301 21.44 -20.15 2.11
CA PRO A 301 20.14 -19.91 1.50
C PRO A 301 19.53 -21.16 0.87
N LEU A 302 18.22 -21.32 1.02
CA LEU A 302 17.38 -22.25 0.27
C LEU A 302 16.76 -21.58 -0.96
N ASN A 303 16.55 -20.26 -0.91
CA ASN A 303 16.07 -19.49 -2.05
C ASN A 303 17.12 -19.47 -3.17
N LYS A 304 16.68 -19.83 -4.38
CA LYS A 304 17.48 -20.04 -5.59
C LYS A 304 18.60 -21.08 -5.46
N SER A 305 18.68 -21.87 -4.39
CA SER A 305 19.77 -22.82 -4.19
C SER A 305 19.80 -23.90 -5.28
N ASN A 306 20.98 -24.17 -5.85
CA ASN A 306 21.20 -25.26 -6.81
C ASN A 306 20.90 -26.64 -6.22
N TRP A 307 21.05 -26.83 -4.90
CA TRP A 307 20.67 -28.07 -4.22
C TRP A 307 19.16 -28.24 -4.09
N VAL A 308 18.43 -27.14 -3.90
CA VAL A 308 16.97 -27.17 -3.83
C VAL A 308 16.37 -27.31 -5.22
N THR A 309 16.86 -26.57 -6.20
CA THR A 309 16.27 -26.48 -7.54
C THR A 309 16.78 -27.53 -8.52
N GLY A 310 17.91 -28.18 -8.23
CA GLY A 310 18.52 -29.23 -9.04
C GLY A 310 17.81 -30.59 -8.89
N SER A 311 18.60 -31.65 -8.68
CA SER A 311 18.09 -33.04 -8.63
C SER A 311 17.19 -33.29 -7.41
N PRO A 312 15.94 -33.79 -7.61
CA PRO A 312 15.08 -34.26 -6.52
C PRO A 312 15.76 -35.30 -5.63
N ASP A 313 16.57 -36.19 -6.19
CA ASP A 313 17.25 -37.26 -5.45
C ASP A 313 18.34 -36.69 -4.54
N GLN A 314 19.11 -35.70 -5.02
CA GLN A 314 20.12 -35.03 -4.19
C GLN A 314 19.47 -34.24 -3.06
N LEU A 315 18.39 -33.50 -3.34
CA LEU A 315 17.63 -32.81 -2.29
C LEU A 315 17.06 -33.82 -1.27
N SER A 316 16.55 -34.97 -1.73
CA SER A 316 16.04 -36.01 -0.84
C SER A 316 17.14 -36.54 0.08
N ARG A 317 18.34 -36.77 -0.45
CA ARG A 317 19.50 -37.22 0.35
C ARG A 317 19.86 -36.21 1.43
N ILE A 318 19.89 -34.92 1.09
CA ILE A 318 20.15 -33.83 2.04
C ILE A 318 19.05 -33.78 3.12
N VAL A 319 17.77 -33.78 2.74
CA VAL A 319 16.66 -33.67 3.69
C VAL A 319 16.59 -34.90 4.61
N LEU A 320 16.76 -36.10 4.07
CA LEU A 320 16.61 -37.34 4.83
C LEU A 320 17.81 -37.61 5.75
N TYR A 321 19.03 -37.41 5.26
CA TYR A 321 20.25 -37.87 5.95
C TYR A 321 21.17 -36.74 6.40
N GLY A 322 20.91 -35.51 5.96
CA GLY A 322 21.71 -34.34 6.31
C GLY A 322 22.85 -34.06 5.34
N LEU A 323 23.52 -32.94 5.56
CA LEU A 323 24.68 -32.48 4.79
C LEU A 323 25.77 -31.99 5.75
N THR A 324 27.00 -32.45 5.58
CA THR A 324 28.16 -32.04 6.36
C THR A 324 29.27 -31.46 5.46
N GLY A 325 30.08 -30.57 6.03
CA GLY A 325 31.27 -30.01 5.40
C GLY A 325 30.96 -28.79 4.55
N PRO A 326 31.91 -28.37 3.68
CA PRO A 326 31.69 -27.22 2.84
C PRO A 326 30.63 -27.50 1.78
N VAL A 327 29.76 -26.52 1.54
CA VAL A 327 28.72 -26.60 0.52
C VAL A 327 28.78 -25.39 -0.40
N ASP A 328 28.83 -25.62 -1.71
CA ASP A 328 28.69 -24.56 -2.70
C ASP A 328 27.21 -24.31 -2.98
N VAL A 329 26.74 -23.10 -2.71
CA VAL A 329 25.40 -22.67 -3.11
C VAL A 329 25.52 -21.52 -4.10
N ASN A 330 25.21 -21.80 -5.37
CA ASN A 330 25.31 -20.87 -6.50
C ASN A 330 26.68 -20.17 -6.62
N GLY A 331 27.78 -20.91 -6.49
CA GLY A 331 29.14 -20.39 -6.63
C GLY A 331 29.69 -19.69 -5.39
N LYS A 332 28.93 -19.62 -4.29
CA LYS A 332 29.46 -19.24 -2.98
C LYS A 332 29.68 -20.50 -2.14
N LEU A 333 30.94 -20.72 -1.76
CA LEU A 333 31.34 -21.80 -0.87
C LEU A 333 31.11 -21.41 0.60
N TYR A 334 30.20 -22.11 1.26
CA TYR A 334 29.93 -21.98 2.70
C TYR A 334 30.74 -23.02 3.47
N LYS A 335 31.52 -22.59 4.46
CA LYS A 335 32.38 -23.46 5.29
C LYS A 335 32.63 -22.85 6.67
N ALA A 336 33.10 -23.65 7.62
CA ALA A 336 33.53 -23.14 8.92
C ALA A 336 34.68 -22.12 8.76
N PRO A 337 34.71 -21.02 9.56
CA PRO A 337 33.77 -20.67 10.64
C PRO A 337 32.54 -19.86 10.17
N GLU A 338 32.39 -19.59 8.86
CA GLU A 338 31.28 -18.76 8.34
C GLU A 338 29.92 -19.39 8.62
N ILE A 339 29.82 -20.73 8.52
CA ILE A 339 28.65 -21.53 8.87
C ILE A 339 29.13 -22.81 9.56
N ASN A 340 28.43 -23.23 10.61
CA ASN A 340 28.57 -24.58 11.16
C ASN A 340 28.02 -25.56 10.14
N GLY A 341 28.91 -26.19 9.38
CA GLY A 341 28.58 -26.96 8.17
C GLY A 341 27.88 -28.29 8.42
N ASP A 342 27.13 -28.47 9.51
CA ASP A 342 26.39 -29.70 9.82
C ASP A 342 24.88 -29.44 9.83
N MET A 343 24.21 -29.89 8.77
CA MET A 343 22.77 -29.94 8.66
C MET A 343 22.30 -31.36 9.02
N PRO A 344 21.58 -31.57 10.13
CA PRO A 344 21.03 -32.88 10.45
C PRO A 344 19.91 -33.28 9.47
N GLY A 345 19.86 -34.57 9.13
CA GLY A 345 18.73 -35.14 8.38
C GLY A 345 17.51 -35.32 9.27
N ILE A 346 16.33 -35.27 8.66
CA ILE A 346 15.03 -35.47 9.35
C ILE A 346 14.38 -36.81 9.01
N GLY A 347 15.04 -37.64 8.21
CA GLY A 347 14.48 -38.88 7.67
C GLY A 347 14.26 -39.97 8.72
N SER A 348 14.98 -39.92 9.86
CA SER A 348 14.83 -40.83 10.99
C SER A 348 13.81 -40.36 12.04
N ASN A 349 13.16 -39.21 11.83
CA ASN A 349 12.13 -38.72 12.73
C ASN A 349 10.77 -39.36 12.36
N ASP A 350 10.21 -40.15 13.29
CA ASP A 350 8.93 -40.85 13.12
C ASP A 350 7.72 -39.91 13.02
N GLU A 351 7.88 -38.62 13.31
CA GLU A 351 6.83 -37.60 13.13
C GLU A 351 6.54 -37.25 11.66
N PHE A 352 7.46 -37.60 10.73
CA PHE A 352 7.36 -37.22 9.31
C PHE A 352 7.42 -38.46 8.40
N ASN A 353 6.30 -38.75 7.74
CA ASN A 353 6.23 -39.82 6.74
C ASN A 353 6.75 -39.35 5.35
N ASP A 354 6.85 -40.27 4.39
CA ASP A 354 7.36 -39.96 3.05
C ASP A 354 6.52 -38.90 2.31
N GLU A 355 5.22 -38.83 2.59
CA GLU A 355 4.33 -37.81 2.03
C GLU A 355 4.65 -36.42 2.60
N ASP A 356 4.88 -36.31 3.91
CA ASP A 356 5.29 -35.07 4.56
C ASP A 356 6.62 -34.57 3.97
N ILE A 357 7.58 -35.46 3.74
CA ILE A 357 8.89 -35.13 3.13
C ILE A 357 8.73 -34.69 1.67
N ALA A 358 7.92 -35.41 0.88
CA ALA A 358 7.64 -35.05 -0.52
C ALA A 358 6.95 -33.67 -0.61
N GLN A 359 5.99 -33.39 0.29
CA GLN A 359 5.35 -32.08 0.40
C GLN A 359 6.34 -31.00 0.81
N LEU A 360 7.21 -31.25 1.80
CA LEU A 360 8.25 -30.31 2.23
C LEU A 360 9.16 -29.94 1.06
N MET A 361 9.69 -30.93 0.36
CA MET A 361 10.58 -30.66 -0.76
C MET A 361 9.88 -29.95 -1.91
N SER A 362 8.62 -30.30 -2.20
CA SER A 362 7.81 -29.60 -3.21
C SER A 362 7.51 -28.14 -2.82
N PHE A 363 7.27 -27.89 -1.53
CA PHE A 363 7.14 -26.55 -0.96
C PHE A 363 8.44 -25.77 -1.16
N LEU A 364 9.59 -26.30 -0.74
CA LEU A 364 10.90 -25.65 -0.90
C LEU A 364 11.23 -25.33 -2.36
N ARG A 365 10.91 -26.24 -3.28
CA ARG A 365 11.14 -26.12 -4.73
C ARG A 365 10.24 -25.09 -5.43
N SER A 366 9.18 -24.66 -4.76
CA SER A 366 8.22 -23.68 -5.27
C SER A 366 8.20 -22.36 -4.48
N ALA A 367 8.82 -22.34 -3.29
CA ALA A 367 8.86 -21.20 -2.38
C ALA A 367 9.80 -20.09 -2.87
N TRP A 368 9.48 -18.85 -2.49
CA TRP A 368 10.27 -17.67 -2.81
C TRP A 368 10.50 -17.53 -4.33
N SER A 369 11.75 -17.40 -4.77
CA SER A 369 12.09 -17.33 -6.20
C SER A 369 12.39 -18.69 -6.84
N ASN A 370 12.19 -19.80 -6.13
CA ASN A 370 12.42 -21.13 -6.68
C ASN A 370 11.40 -21.50 -7.75
N LYS A 371 11.87 -22.19 -8.79
CA LYS A 371 11.07 -22.73 -9.88
C LYS A 371 11.62 -24.09 -10.28
N ALA A 372 11.15 -25.14 -9.60
CA ALA A 372 11.57 -26.50 -9.90
C ALA A 372 10.39 -27.47 -9.86
N SER A 373 10.57 -28.65 -10.44
CA SER A 373 9.52 -29.69 -10.49
C SER A 373 9.09 -30.13 -9.09
N LYS A 374 7.84 -30.57 -8.92
CA LYS A 374 7.41 -31.20 -7.67
C LYS A 374 8.18 -32.51 -7.41
N VAL A 375 8.22 -32.91 -6.14
CA VAL A 375 8.82 -34.17 -5.68
C VAL A 375 7.70 -35.12 -5.30
N SER A 376 7.78 -36.36 -5.76
CA SER A 376 6.80 -37.40 -5.46
C SER A 376 7.23 -38.26 -4.28
N VAL A 377 6.27 -38.97 -3.67
CA VAL A 377 6.55 -39.96 -2.62
C VAL A 377 7.49 -41.06 -3.12
N ALA A 378 7.37 -41.46 -4.39
CA ALA A 378 8.23 -42.46 -5.00
C ALA A 378 9.70 -42.02 -5.05
N ASP A 379 9.96 -40.72 -5.28
CA ASP A 379 11.32 -40.16 -5.27
C ASP A 379 11.95 -40.30 -3.86
N VAL A 380 11.18 -39.98 -2.82
CA VAL A 380 11.62 -40.11 -1.41
C VAL A 380 11.88 -41.58 -1.06
N GLN A 381 10.97 -42.48 -1.42
CA GLN A 381 11.10 -43.92 -1.15
C GLN A 381 12.29 -44.56 -1.87
N LYS A 382 12.53 -44.16 -3.12
CA LYS A 382 13.70 -44.60 -3.88
C LYS A 382 14.98 -44.27 -3.12
N VAL A 383 15.13 -43.02 -2.68
CA VAL A 383 16.32 -42.56 -1.95
C VAL A 383 16.45 -43.23 -0.58
N ARG A 384 15.33 -43.48 0.13
CA ARG A 384 15.33 -44.27 1.36
C ARG A 384 15.87 -45.68 1.13
N LYS A 385 15.38 -46.37 0.10
CA LYS A 385 15.81 -47.73 -0.23
C LYS A 385 17.29 -47.81 -0.59
N GLU A 386 17.78 -46.85 -1.38
CA GLU A 386 19.20 -46.77 -1.79
C GLU A 386 20.16 -46.54 -0.62
N ASN A 387 19.69 -45.93 0.48
CA ASN A 387 20.53 -45.46 1.58
C ASN A 387 20.11 -46.02 2.95
N LYS A 388 19.42 -47.17 2.98
CA LYS A 388 18.80 -47.76 4.18
C LYS A 388 19.75 -47.93 5.38
N ASP A 389 21.05 -48.18 5.13
CA ASP A 389 22.04 -48.44 6.18
C ASP A 389 22.88 -47.19 6.52
N ARG A 390 22.58 -46.04 5.90
CA ARG A 390 23.37 -44.82 6.08
C ARG A 390 22.95 -44.07 7.34
N GLN A 391 23.93 -43.77 8.19
CA GLN A 391 23.75 -43.02 9.43
C GLN A 391 24.49 -41.67 9.45
N LYS A 392 25.41 -41.45 8.49
CA LYS A 392 26.21 -40.22 8.41
C LYS A 392 25.61 -39.25 7.39
N PRO A 393 25.67 -37.93 7.65
CA PRO A 393 25.34 -36.91 6.65
C PRO A 393 26.11 -37.10 5.35
N PHE A 394 25.55 -36.61 4.24
CA PHE A 394 26.26 -36.56 2.97
C PHE A 394 27.29 -35.44 2.97
N THR A 395 28.34 -35.59 2.16
CA THR A 395 29.21 -34.48 1.75
C THR A 395 28.82 -34.00 0.36
N MET A 396 29.15 -32.74 0.03
CA MET A 396 28.98 -32.22 -1.33
C MET A 396 29.66 -33.11 -2.40
N GLN A 397 30.82 -33.69 -2.09
CA GLN A 397 31.54 -34.57 -3.00
C GLN A 397 30.77 -35.86 -3.29
N GLU A 398 30.21 -36.50 -2.26
CA GLU A 398 29.40 -37.72 -2.44
C GLU A 398 28.16 -37.44 -3.30
N LEU A 399 27.45 -36.33 -3.05
CA LEU A 399 26.25 -35.96 -3.80
C LEU A 399 26.54 -35.68 -5.28
N ASN A 400 27.68 -35.06 -5.58
CA ASN A 400 28.11 -34.79 -6.95
C ASN A 400 28.57 -36.07 -7.69
N SER A 401 28.96 -37.10 -6.95
CA SER A 401 29.42 -38.38 -7.49
C SER A 401 28.27 -39.34 -7.81
N THR A 402 27.05 -39.09 -7.30
CA THR A 402 25.88 -39.97 -7.42
C THR A 402 25.05 -39.72 -8.68
N LYS A 403 25.69 -39.52 -9.83
CA LYS A 403 25.01 -39.16 -11.10
C LYS A 403 23.94 -40.16 -11.54
#